data_AF-A0A8J7YB66-F1
#
_entry.id   AF-A0A8J7YB66-F1
#
_cell.length_a   1.000
_cell.length_b   1.000
_cell.length_c   1.000
_cell.angle_alpha   90.00
_cell.angle_beta   90.00
_cell.angle_gamma   90.00
#
_symmetry.space_group_name_H-M   'P 1'
#
loop_
_entity.id
_entity.type
_entity.pdbx_description
1 polymer ?
#
loop_
_entity_poly.entity_id
_entity_poly.type
_entity_poly.pdbx_seq_one_letter_code
_entity_poly.pdbx_strand_id
1 'polypeptide(L)'
;MDKTVDLSLSQRTVQYFVAAGVTWFFALAAFGLLTTFTDVAIRTALVATVVAWLVVTVLWVRRLGGDDDATTWDAIPEWQYNGRFAEAGGLTRSEQEAALDELNDEE
;
A
#
# COMPACT_ATOMS: atom_id res chain seq x y z
N MET A 1 10.90 -21.47 -21.79
CA MET A 1 11.02 -20.30 -20.91
C MET A 1 9.71 -20.20 -20.15
N ASP A 2 9.71 -20.73 -18.93
CA ASP A 2 8.54 -20.72 -18.07
C ASP A 2 8.41 -19.31 -17.48
N LYS A 3 7.41 -18.54 -17.92
CA LYS A 3 7.07 -17.27 -17.28
C LYS A 3 6.33 -17.61 -16.00
N THR A 4 7.06 -17.72 -14.90
CA THR A 4 6.45 -17.78 -13.57
C THR A 4 5.81 -16.42 -13.30
N VAL A 5 4.50 -16.34 -13.53
CA VAL A 5 3.69 -15.21 -13.10
C VAL A 5 3.74 -15.22 -11.58
N ASP A 6 4.37 -14.20 -11.00
CA ASP A 6 4.42 -14.03 -9.55
C ASP A 6 3.00 -13.71 -9.07
N LEU A 7 2.33 -14.73 -8.51
CA LEU A 7 0.97 -14.62 -7.95
C LEU A 7 1.00 -14.11 -6.50
N SER A 8 2.12 -13.58 -6.02
CA SER A 8 2.19 -12.93 -4.73
C SER A 8 1.17 -11.78 -4.69
N LEU A 9 0.29 -11.84 -3.70
CA LEU A 9 -0.73 -10.82 -3.50
C LEU A 9 -0.03 -9.46 -3.34
N SER A 10 -0.48 -8.46 -4.11
CA SER A 10 -0.02 -7.07 -3.94
C SER A 10 -0.03 -6.69 -2.45
N GLN A 11 1.00 -5.98 -2.02
CA GLN A 11 1.17 -5.55 -0.63
C GLN A 11 -0.08 -4.81 -0.11
N ARG A 12 -0.78 -4.07 -0.98
CA ARG A 12 -2.09 -3.45 -0.67
C ARG A 12 -3.19 -4.47 -0.39
N THR A 13 -3.28 -5.53 -1.20
CA THR A 13 -4.26 -6.61 -0.99
C THR A 13 -4.05 -7.28 0.36
N VAL A 14 -2.81 -7.58 0.72
CA VAL A 14 -2.47 -8.13 2.05
C VAL A 14 -2.84 -7.15 3.17
N GLN A 15 -2.53 -5.87 3.02
CA GLN A 15 -2.90 -4.83 3.99
C GLN A 15 -4.42 -4.73 4.19
N TYR A 16 -5.21 -4.74 3.12
CA TYR A 16 -6.67 -4.73 3.20
C TYR A 16 -7.22 -5.99 3.87
N PHE A 17 -6.68 -7.17 3.55
CA PHE A 17 -7.10 -8.41 4.21
C PHE A 17 -6.78 -8.41 5.71
N VAL A 18 -5.60 -7.94 6.10
CA VAL A 18 -5.21 -7.80 7.51
C VAL A 18 -6.10 -6.77 8.21
N ALA A 19 -6.27 -5.58 7.63
CA ALA A 19 -7.12 -4.54 8.20
C ALA A 19 -8.58 -5.00 8.34
N ALA A 20 -9.13 -5.66 7.33
CA ALA A 20 -10.48 -6.22 7.36
C ALA A 20 -10.62 -7.31 8.45
N GLY A 21 -9.65 -8.23 8.53
CA GLY A 21 -9.65 -9.31 9.53
C GLY A 21 -9.58 -8.78 10.96
N VAL A 22 -8.67 -7.84 11.22
CA VAL A 22 -8.53 -7.23 12.56
C VAL A 22 -9.78 -6.41 12.92
N THR A 23 -10.30 -5.62 11.98
CA THR A 23 -11.54 -4.84 12.19
C THR A 23 -12.73 -5.74 12.49
N TRP A 24 -12.86 -6.86 11.75
CA TRP A 24 -13.93 -7.83 11.97
C TRP A 24 -13.85 -8.47 13.35
N PHE A 25 -12.65 -8.87 13.79
CA PHE A 25 -12.44 -9.41 15.13
C PHE A 25 -12.85 -8.43 16.23
N PHE A 26 -12.42 -7.17 16.12
CA PHE A 26 -12.79 -6.12 17.08
C PHE A 26 -14.29 -5.81 17.06
N ALA A 27 -14.93 -5.83 15.90
CA ALA A 27 -16.37 -5.63 15.79
C ALA A 27 -17.16 -6.74 16.51
N LEU A 28 -16.76 -8.00 16.35
CA LEU A 28 -17.38 -9.13 17.05
C LEU A 28 -17.17 -9.05 18.57
N ALA A 29 -15.96 -8.73 19.02
CA ALA A 29 -15.65 -8.56 20.44
C ALA A 29 -16.46 -7.41 21.06
N ALA A 30 -16.52 -6.26 20.38
CA ALA A 30 -17.31 -5.12 20.82
C ALA A 30 -18.80 -5.42 20.87
N PHE A 31 -19.32 -6.15 19.88
CA PHE A 31 -20.73 -6.57 19.86
C PHE A 31 -21.07 -7.45 21.07
N GLY A 32 -20.26 -8.47 21.36
CA GLY A 32 -20.45 -9.33 22.54
C GLY A 32 -20.41 -8.55 23.86
N LEU A 33 -19.47 -7.60 23.98
CA LEU A 33 -19.40 -6.70 25.13
C LEU A 33 -20.64 -5.82 25.25
N LEU A 34 -21.12 -5.23 24.14
CA LEU A 34 -22.31 -4.37 24.13
C LEU A 34 -23.57 -5.12 24.59
N THR A 35 -23.69 -6.40 24.22
CA THR A 35 -24.83 -7.24 24.64
C THR A 35 -24.74 -7.66 26.10
N THR A 36 -23.52 -7.75 26.66
CA THR A 36 -23.28 -8.20 28.03
C THR A 36 -23.52 -7.09 29.05
N PHE A 37 -23.06 -5.87 28.74
CA PHE A 37 -23.22 -4.71 29.64
C PHE A 37 -24.53 -3.98 29.35
N THR A 38 -25.33 -3.70 30.37
CA THR A 38 -26.56 -2.89 30.27
C THR A 38 -26.35 -1.43 30.66
N ASP A 39 -25.25 -1.15 31.37
CA ASP A 39 -24.88 0.19 31.82
C ASP A 39 -24.58 1.12 30.62
N VAL A 40 -25.20 2.30 30.63
CA VAL A 40 -25.09 3.27 29.53
C VAL A 40 -23.69 3.87 29.43
N ALA A 41 -23.04 4.16 30.57
CA ALA A 41 -21.69 4.72 30.56
C ALA A 41 -20.69 3.73 29.94
N ILE A 42 -20.79 2.44 30.33
CA ILE A 42 -19.94 1.38 29.76
C ILE A 42 -20.18 1.23 28.26
N ARG A 43 -21.45 1.23 27.81
CA ARG A 43 -21.78 1.16 26.38
C ARG A 43 -21.22 2.35 25.59
N THR A 44 -21.36 3.56 26.11
CA THR A 44 -20.81 4.75 25.44
C THR A 44 -19.28 4.70 25.32
N ALA A 45 -18.58 4.22 26.36
CA ALA A 45 -17.13 4.06 26.33
C ALA A 45 -16.70 2.99 25.31
N LEU A 46 -17.42 1.88 25.22
CA LEU A 46 -17.17 0.83 24.22
C LEU A 46 -17.35 1.36 22.80
N VAL A 47 -18.44 2.07 22.52
CA VAL A 47 -18.68 2.68 21.20
C VAL A 47 -17.56 3.67 20.86
N ALA A 48 -17.18 4.56 21.78
CA ALA A 48 -16.09 5.51 21.57
C ALA A 48 -14.76 4.80 21.25
N THR A 49 -14.47 3.69 21.93
CA THR A 49 -13.27 2.87 21.68
C THR A 49 -13.28 2.26 20.28
N VAL A 50 -14.42 1.72 19.85
CA VAL A 50 -14.58 1.17 18.48
C VAL A 50 -14.39 2.26 17.42
N VAL A 51 -14.96 3.45 17.64
CA VAL A 51 -14.78 4.58 16.71
C VAL A 51 -13.31 4.99 16.63
N ALA A 52 -12.62 5.11 17.77
CA ALA A 52 -11.20 5.44 17.79
C ALA A 52 -10.36 4.39 17.05
N TRP A 53 -10.66 3.10 17.24
CA TRP A 53 -10.01 2.00 16.53
C TRP A 53 -10.20 2.11 15.01
N LEU A 54 -11.42 2.38 14.55
CA LEU A 54 -11.70 2.55 13.12
C LEU A 54 -10.95 3.74 12.52
N VAL A 55 -10.89 4.87 13.24
CA VAL A 55 -10.14 6.04 12.79
C VAL A 55 -8.65 5.70 12.63
N VAL A 56 -8.05 5.05 13.63
CA VAL A 56 -6.64 4.62 13.57
C VAL A 56 -6.41 3.67 12.38
N THR A 57 -7.28 2.69 12.21
CA THR A 57 -7.17 1.72 11.09
C THR A 57 -7.23 2.43 9.74
N VAL A 58 -8.18 3.37 9.57
CA VAL A 58 -8.32 4.15 8.33
C VAL A 58 -7.09 5.02 8.07
N LEU A 59 -6.58 5.69 9.11
CA LEU A 59 -5.36 6.51 9.00
C LEU A 59 -4.14 5.67 8.65
N TRP A 60 -4.02 4.47 9.23
CA TRP A 60 -2.93 3.53 8.95
C TRP A 60 -2.97 3.05 7.49
N VAL A 61 -4.14 2.60 7.01
CA VAL A 61 -4.33 2.20 5.60
C VAL A 61 -4.01 3.36 4.66
N ARG A 62 -4.48 4.58 4.98
CA ARG A 62 -4.22 5.77 4.17
C ARG A 62 -2.74 6.17 4.14
N ARG A 63 -2.04 6.04 5.26
CA ARG A 63 -0.62 6.42 5.34
C ARG A 63 0.30 5.41 4.66
N LEU A 64 -0.06 4.12 4.68
CA LEU A 64 0.73 3.08 4.02
C LEU A 64 0.41 2.92 2.53
N GLY A 65 -0.75 3.40 2.06
CA GLY A 65 -1.12 3.37 0.65
C GLY A 65 -0.49 4.49 -0.20
N GLY A 66 0.35 5.35 0.37
CA GLY A 66 0.90 6.54 -0.30
C GLY A 66 2.12 6.31 -1.20
N ASP A 67 2.75 5.14 -1.20
CA ASP A 67 4.05 4.91 -1.84
C ASP A 67 4.04 3.84 -2.96
N ASP A 68 2.88 3.46 -3.52
CA ASP A 68 2.87 2.47 -4.62
C ASP A 68 3.34 3.02 -5.97
N ASP A 69 3.51 4.34 -6.11
CA ASP A 69 4.09 4.92 -7.33
C ASP A 69 5.62 4.99 -7.28
N ALA A 70 6.23 4.78 -6.09
CA ALA A 70 7.67 4.61 -5.97
C ALA A 70 8.04 3.20 -6.44
N THR A 71 8.17 3.05 -7.76
CA THR A 71 8.71 1.81 -8.33
C THR A 71 10.07 1.51 -7.67
N THR A 72 10.44 0.24 -7.53
CA THR A 72 11.76 -0.19 -6.99
C THR A 72 12.94 0.55 -7.66
N TRP A 73 12.71 1.14 -8.83
CA TRP A 73 13.64 1.93 -9.62
C TRP A 73 13.80 3.39 -9.15
N ASP A 74 12.81 3.99 -8.48
CA ASP A 74 12.92 5.32 -7.85
C ASP A 74 13.92 5.34 -6.68
N ALA A 75 14.18 4.18 -6.08
CA ALA A 75 15.18 4.03 -5.02
C ALA A 75 16.63 4.05 -5.56
N ILE A 76 16.80 3.93 -6.88
CA ILE A 76 18.12 3.92 -7.52
C ILE A 76 18.39 5.32 -8.08
N PRO A 77 19.39 6.03 -7.53
CA PRO A 77 19.71 7.36 -8.01
C PRO A 77 20.05 7.39 -9.50
N GLU A 78 19.48 8.34 -10.26
CA GLU A 78 19.67 8.48 -11.72
C GLU A 78 21.14 8.48 -12.17
N TRP A 79 22.06 8.98 -11.34
CA TRP A 79 23.50 8.99 -11.63
C TRP A 79 24.11 7.58 -11.74
N GLN A 80 23.48 6.55 -11.18
CA GLN A 80 23.88 5.15 -11.35
C GLN A 80 23.59 4.63 -12.77
N TYR A 81 22.59 5.19 -13.45
CA TYR A 81 22.22 4.80 -14.82
C TYR A 81 23.07 5.47 -15.90
N ASN A 82 23.75 6.56 -15.54
CA ASN A 82 24.68 7.27 -16.43
C ASN A 82 26.09 6.65 -16.46
N GLY A 83 26.32 5.51 -15.79
CA GLY A 83 27.64 4.93 -15.58
C GLY A 83 27.96 3.69 -16.43
N ARG A 84 29.07 3.78 -17.19
CA ARG A 84 29.81 2.72 -17.94
C ARG A 84 29.34 2.32 -19.34
N PHE A 85 28.07 2.45 -19.71
CA PHE A 85 27.60 2.09 -21.06
C PHE A 85 27.39 3.28 -22.01
N ALA A 86 27.20 4.50 -21.46
CA ALA A 86 27.14 5.74 -22.23
C ALA A 86 28.46 6.03 -22.98
N GLU A 87 29.60 5.71 -22.35
CA GLU A 87 30.93 5.89 -22.94
C GLU A 87 31.22 4.90 -24.07
N ALA A 88 30.43 3.81 -24.18
CA ALA A 88 30.53 2.80 -25.23
C ALA A 88 29.59 3.06 -26.43
N GLY A 89 28.89 4.19 -26.48
CA GLY A 89 27.98 4.56 -27.56
C GLY A 89 26.65 3.79 -27.56
N GLY A 90 26.28 3.17 -26.43
CA GLY A 90 24.95 2.56 -26.24
C GLY A 90 23.99 3.55 -25.58
N LEU A 91 22.74 3.54 -26.02
CA LEU A 91 21.66 4.32 -25.39
C LEU A 91 21.56 3.94 -23.92
N THR A 92 21.69 4.94 -23.06
CA THR A 92 21.44 4.82 -21.62
C THR A 92 19.99 4.42 -21.40
N ARG A 93 19.70 3.75 -20.29
CA ARG A 93 18.33 3.37 -19.95
C ARG A 93 17.43 4.60 -19.79
N SER A 94 17.97 5.71 -19.29
CA SER A 94 17.29 7.01 -19.22
C SER A 94 16.92 7.55 -20.60
N GLU A 95 17.78 7.38 -21.62
CA GLU A 95 17.44 7.74 -23.01
C GLU A 95 16.39 6.80 -23.60
N GLN A 96 16.34 5.53 -23.20
CA GLN A 96 15.29 4.59 -23.62
C GLN A 96 13.94 4.91 -22.98
N GLU A 97 13.93 5.26 -21.69
CA GLU A 97 12.73 5.67 -20.98
C GLU A 97 12.21 7.01 -21.53
N ALA A 98 13.08 7.97 -21.84
CA ALA A 98 12.71 9.21 -22.52
C ALA A 98 12.11 8.97 -23.92
N ALA A 99 12.67 8.04 -24.70
CA ALA A 99 12.13 7.69 -26.02
C ALA A 99 10.78 6.95 -25.94
N LEU A 100 10.53 6.21 -24.86
CA LEU A 100 9.24 5.57 -24.60
C LEU A 100 8.19 6.60 -24.17
N ASP A 101 8.58 7.60 -23.38
CA ASP A 101 7.71 8.71 -22.99
C ASP A 101 7.32 9.54 -24.22
N GLU A 102 8.29 9.86 -25.09
CA GLU A 102 8.04 10.59 -26.35
C GLU A 102 7.09 9.83 -27.29
N LEU A 103 7.16 8.50 -27.35
CA LEU A 103 6.21 7.69 -28.12
C LEU A 103 4.80 7.63 -27.50
N ASN A 104 4.68 7.68 -26.18
CA ASN A 104 3.39 7.70 -25.49
C ASN A 104 2.69 9.07 -25.61
N ASP A 105 3.46 10.15 -25.68
CA ASP A 105 2.93 11.51 -25.85
C ASP A 105 2.51 11.81 -27.31
N GLU A 106 2.98 11.01 -28.28
CA GLU A 106 2.63 11.12 -29.71
C GLU A 106 1.39 10.29 -30.13
N GLU A 107 0.78 9.50 -29.24
CA GLU A 107 -0.47 8.72 -29.49
C GLU A 107 -1.73 9.42 -28.94
#